data_AF-A0A3M1UKG2-F1
#
_entry.id   AF-A0A3M1UKG2-F1
#
_cell.length_a   1.000
_cell.length_b   1.000
_cell.length_c   1.000
_cell.angle_alpha   90.00
_cell.angle_beta   90.00
_cell.angle_gamma   90.00
#
_symmetry.space_group_name_H-M   'P 1'
#
loop_
_entity.id
_entity.type
_entity.pdbx_description
1 polymer ?
#
loop_
_entity_poly.entity_id
_entity_poly.type
_entity_poly.pdbx_seq_one_letter_code
_entity_poly.pdbx_strand_id
1 'polypeptide(L)'
;MFDDFPRIKRLPPYVFNIVNELKAKARARGEDIIDFGMGNPDQPPPRHIVEKLVEAAQRKDTHRYSVSRGIPRLRKAICDWYGRRYDVDLDPERNAIVTIGSKEGLAHLALATVGPGDAVLV
;
A
#
# COMPACT_ATOMS: atom_id res chain seq x y z
N MET A 1 30.97 13.54 2.26
CA MET A 1 29.80 12.66 2.16
C MET A 1 28.66 13.38 2.86
N PHE A 2 27.56 13.67 2.18
CA PHE A 2 26.44 14.39 2.79
C PHE A 2 25.67 13.42 3.68
N ASP A 3 26.11 13.27 4.94
CA ASP A 3 25.52 12.35 5.93
C ASP A 3 24.27 12.90 6.63
N ASP A 4 23.65 13.95 6.09
CA ASP A 4 22.50 14.60 6.71
C ASP A 4 21.24 14.47 5.87
N PHE A 5 20.44 13.45 6.15
CA PHE A 5 19.09 13.27 5.62
C PHE A 5 18.05 13.70 6.68
N PRO A 6 17.67 14.99 6.74
CA PRO A 6 16.86 15.53 7.83
C PRO A 6 15.48 14.87 7.96
N ARG A 7 14.91 14.36 6.86
CA ARG A 7 13.66 13.60 6.89
C ARG A 7 13.81 12.23 7.56
N ILE A 8 14.93 11.55 7.34
CA ILE A 8 15.23 10.26 7.97
C ILE A 8 15.43 10.43 9.47
N LYS A 9 16.17 11.46 9.89
CA LYS A 9 16.40 11.76 11.31
C LYS A 9 15.12 12.07 12.10
N ARG A 10 14.03 12.46 11.42
CA ARG A 10 12.72 12.78 12.03
C ARG A 10 11.76 11.59 12.05
N LEU A 11 12.08 10.46 11.41
CA LEU A 11 11.22 9.29 11.44
C LEU A 11 11.19 8.69 12.86
N PRO A 12 10.01 8.39 13.41
CA PRO A 12 9.92 7.77 14.73
C PRO A 12 10.45 6.32 14.69
N PRO A 13 10.83 5.76 15.85
CA PRO A 13 11.17 4.35 15.95
C PRO A 13 10.04 3.45 15.42
N TYR A 14 10.40 2.43 14.65
CA TYR A 14 9.43 1.50 14.09
C TYR A 14 9.15 0.37 15.09
N VAL A 15 8.07 0.51 15.86
CA VAL A 15 7.67 -0.40 16.96
C VAL A 15 7.64 -1.87 16.53
N PHE A 16 7.20 -2.16 15.30
CA PHE A 16 7.11 -3.53 14.81
C PHE A 16 8.47 -4.22 14.67
N ASN A 17 9.56 -3.50 14.43
CA ASN A 17 10.89 -4.12 14.42
C ASN A 17 11.26 -4.67 15.78
N ILE A 18 11.02 -3.90 16.84
CA ILE A 18 11.30 -4.32 18.22
C ILE A 18 10.46 -5.54 18.58
N VAL A 19 9.16 -5.52 18.27
CA VAL A 19 8.25 -6.66 18.53
C VAL A 19 8.68 -7.90 17.74
N ASN A 20 9.09 -7.75 16.48
CA ASN A 20 9.57 -8.85 15.66
C ASN A 20 10.86 -9.47 16.22
N GLU A 21 11.79 -8.65 16.70
CA GLU A 21 13.02 -9.14 17.36
C GLU A 21 12.72 -9.92 18.64
N LEU A 22 11.80 -9.43 19.48
CA LEU A 22 11.38 -10.13 20.69
C LEU A 22 10.71 -11.47 20.36
N LYS A 23 9.80 -11.49 19.38
CA LYS A 23 9.16 -12.73 18.90
C LYS A 23 10.20 -13.73 18.38
N ALA A 24 11.18 -13.27 17.60
CA ALA A 24 12.24 -14.12 17.08
C ALA A 24 13.08 -14.75 18.21
N LYS A 25 13.46 -13.96 19.21
CA LYS A 25 14.20 -14.45 20.39
C LYS A 25 13.38 -15.46 21.21
N ALA A 26 12.09 -15.22 21.37
CA ALA A 26 11.20 -16.13 22.11
C ALA A 26 11.01 -17.46 21.38
N ARG A 27 10.76 -17.43 20.06
CA ARG A 27 10.73 -18.63 19.22
C ARG A 27 12.04 -19.42 19.28
N ALA A 28 13.19 -18.73 19.28
CA ALA A 28 14.50 -19.38 19.42
C ALA A 28 14.71 -20.08 20.78
N ARG A 29 13.97 -19.68 21.83
CA ARG A 29 13.93 -20.38 23.12
C ARG A 29 12.91 -21.53 23.17
N GLY A 30 12.21 -21.81 22.07
CA GLY A 30 11.20 -22.86 21.99
C GLY A 30 9.83 -22.45 22.54
N GLU A 31 9.58 -21.16 22.76
CA GLU A 31 8.29 -20.67 23.23
C GLU A 31 7.24 -20.70 22.10
N ASP A 32 6.01 -21.11 22.44
CA ASP A 32 4.86 -21.04 21.54
C ASP A 32 4.27 -19.61 21.56
N ILE A 33 4.35 -18.92 20.42
CA ILE A 33 4.00 -17.50 20.30
C ILE A 33 2.71 -17.35 19.50
N ILE A 34 1.66 -16.92 20.19
CA ILE A 34 0.40 -16.51 19.57
C ILE A 34 0.52 -15.02 19.20
N ASP A 35 0.61 -14.75 17.90
CA ASP A 35 0.91 -13.42 17.37
C ASP A 35 -0.36 -12.68 16.92
N PHE A 36 -0.87 -11.80 17.78
CA PHE A 36 -1.94 -10.85 17.45
C PHE A 36 -1.41 -9.46 17.08
N GLY A 37 -0.11 -9.34 16.83
CA GLY A 37 0.56 -8.04 16.69
C GLY A 37 0.45 -7.41 15.31
N MET A 38 0.17 -8.18 14.26
CA MET A 38 0.17 -7.68 12.87
C MET A 38 -1.18 -7.92 12.20
N GLY A 39 -1.75 -6.87 11.61
CA GLY A 39 -3.01 -6.95 10.86
C GLY A 39 -2.87 -7.58 9.47
N ASN A 40 -2.08 -8.66 9.34
CA ASN A 40 -1.95 -9.40 8.09
C ASN A 40 -3.06 -10.46 8.02
N PRO A 41 -3.93 -10.46 6.99
CA PRO A 41 -4.88 -11.53 6.78
C PRO A 41 -4.16 -12.88 6.65
N ASP A 42 -4.72 -13.92 7.27
CA ASP A 42 -4.22 -15.30 7.26
C ASP A 42 -4.75 -16.10 6.06
N GLN A 43 -5.88 -15.66 5.48
CA GLN A 43 -6.50 -16.30 4.34
C GLN A 43 -5.91 -15.84 2.99
N PRO A 44 -5.81 -16.74 1.99
CA PRO A 44 -5.34 -16.37 0.66
C PRO A 44 -6.32 -15.43 -0.05
N PRO A 45 -5.86 -14.70 -1.08
CA PRO A 45 -6.76 -13.95 -1.95
C PRO A 45 -7.81 -14.87 -2.61
N PRO A 46 -9.02 -14.36 -2.91
CA PRO A 46 -10.03 -15.12 -3.62
C PRO A 46 -9.51 -15.69 -4.95
N ARG A 47 -9.87 -16.95 -5.26
CA ARG A 47 -9.36 -17.71 -6.41
C ARG A 47 -9.41 -16.96 -7.74
N HIS A 48 -10.52 -16.29 -8.03
CA HIS A 48 -10.70 -15.56 -9.29
C HIS A 48 -9.70 -14.39 -9.48
N ILE A 49 -9.16 -13.82 -8.39
CA ILE A 49 -8.13 -12.78 -8.45
C ILE A 49 -6.79 -13.39 -8.86
N VAL A 50 -6.43 -14.52 -8.26
CA VAL A 50 -5.20 -15.26 -8.58
C VAL A 50 -5.24 -15.75 -10.03
N GLU A 51 -6.36 -16.30 -10.48
CA GLU A 51 -6.56 -16.73 -11.86
C GLU A 51 -6.42 -15.56 -12.85
N LYS A 52 -6.99 -14.39 -12.52
CA LYS A 52 -6.87 -13.21 -13.38
C LYS A 52 -5.44 -12.68 -13.46
N LEU A 53 -4.69 -12.74 -12.36
CA LEU A 53 -3.27 -12.39 -12.35
C LEU A 53 -2.48 -13.32 -13.27
N VAL A 54 -2.69 -14.64 -13.17
CA VAL A 54 -2.01 -15.63 -14.03
C VAL A 54 -2.34 -15.39 -15.51
N GLU A 55 -3.62 -15.19 -15.84
CA GLU A 55 -4.05 -14.87 -17.20
C GLU A 55 -3.35 -13.60 -17.72
N ALA A 56 -3.32 -12.53 -16.92
CA ALA A 56 -2.70 -11.26 -17.30
C ALA A 56 -1.18 -11.40 -17.49
N ALA A 57 -0.51 -12.21 -16.68
CA ALA A 57 0.93 -12.45 -16.74
C ALA A 57 1.36 -13.32 -17.95
N GLN A 58 0.46 -14.13 -18.51
CA GLN A 58 0.76 -14.93 -19.71
C GLN A 58 0.64 -14.14 -21.01
N ARG A 59 0.01 -12.96 -20.97
CA ARG A 59 -0.19 -12.11 -22.13
C ARG A 59 1.07 -11.33 -22.49
N LYS A 60 1.48 -11.42 -23.76
CA LYS A 60 2.69 -10.74 -24.26
C LYS A 60 2.61 -9.20 -24.25
N ASP A 61 1.40 -8.64 -24.18
CA ASP A 61 1.15 -7.19 -24.29
C ASP A 61 1.12 -6.46 -22.93
N THR A 62 1.29 -7.17 -21.81
CA THR A 62 1.16 -6.61 -20.44
C THR A 62 2.49 -6.33 -19.74
N HIS A 63 3.63 -6.68 -20.37
CA HIS A 63 4.97 -6.60 -19.74
C HIS A 63 5.66 -5.23 -19.84
N ARG A 64 5.11 -4.29 -20.60
CA ARG A 64 5.70 -2.95 -20.76
C ARG A 64 5.43 -2.10 -19.53
N TYR A 65 6.10 -0.95 -19.44
CA TYR A 65 5.79 0.04 -18.42
C TYR A 65 4.30 0.36 -18.37
N SER A 66 3.75 0.35 -17.16
CA SER A 66 2.40 0.82 -16.92
C SER A 66 2.33 2.33 -17.12
N VAL A 67 1.13 2.85 -17.37
CA VAL A 67 0.90 4.28 -17.40
C VAL A 67 1.02 4.85 -15.98
N SER A 68 1.59 6.04 -15.84
CA SER A 68 1.93 6.65 -14.54
C SER A 68 0.74 6.73 -13.57
N ARG A 69 -0.46 6.97 -14.09
CA ARG A 69 -1.68 7.07 -13.28
C ARG A 69 -2.33 5.73 -12.95
N GLY A 70 -1.88 4.65 -13.57
CA GLY A 70 -2.53 3.34 -13.55
C GLY A 70 -3.44 3.07 -14.76
N ILE A 71 -3.59 1.78 -15.06
CA ILE A 71 -4.29 1.28 -16.25
C ILE A 71 -5.72 1.86 -16.31
N PRO A 72 -6.16 2.43 -17.46
CA PRO A 72 -7.46 3.10 -17.56
C PRO A 72 -8.65 2.25 -17.10
N ARG A 73 -8.65 0.96 -17.46
CA ARG A 73 -9.71 0.01 -17.05
C ARG A 73 -9.75 -0.23 -15.54
N LEU A 74 -8.60 -0.19 -14.87
CA LEU A 74 -8.53 -0.31 -13.40
C LEU A 74 -9.07 0.96 -12.74
N ARG A 75 -8.67 2.14 -13.22
CA ARG A 75 -9.20 3.42 -12.71
C ARG A 75 -10.72 3.50 -12.87
N LYS A 76 -11.26 3.10 -14.03
CA LYS A 76 -12.72 3.01 -14.23
C LYS A 76 -13.37 2.04 -13.23
N ALA A 77 -12.79 0.86 -13.02
CA ALA A 77 -13.34 -0.12 -12.09
C ALA A 77 -13.40 0.39 -10.64
N ILE A 78 -12.42 1.21 -10.23
CA ILE A 78 -12.41 1.88 -8.92
C ILE A 78 -13.60 2.85 -8.81
N CYS A 79 -13.78 3.74 -9.81
CA CYS A 79 -14.90 4.69 -9.84
C CYS A 79 -16.26 3.97 -9.87
N ASP A 80 -16.41 2.96 -10.72
CA ASP A 80 -17.65 2.18 -10.81
C ASP A 80 -17.97 1.47 -9.47
N TRP A 81 -16.94 1.03 -8.73
CA TRP A 81 -17.13 0.42 -7.41
C TRP A 81 -17.63 1.42 -6.37
N TYR A 82 -17.10 2.66 -6.39
CA TYR A 82 -17.59 3.75 -5.54
C TYR A 82 -19.06 4.08 -5.83
N GLY A 83 -19.44 4.18 -7.11
CA GLY A 83 -20.83 4.38 -7.51
C GLY A 83 -21.75 3.26 -6.99
N ARG A 84 -21.39 1.99 -7.20
CA ARG A 84 -22.22 0.86 -6.72
C ARG A 84 -22.30 0.74 -5.21
N ARG A 85 -21.20 1.02 -4.50
CA ARG A 85 -21.09 0.72 -3.06
C ARG A 85 -21.52 1.90 -2.17
N TYR A 86 -21.36 3.12 -2.67
CA TYR A 86 -21.53 4.35 -1.90
C TYR A 86 -22.37 5.42 -2.61
N ASP A 87 -22.84 5.17 -3.84
CA ASP A 87 -23.58 6.16 -4.66
C ASP A 87 -22.78 7.45 -4.90
N VAL A 88 -21.46 7.30 -5.10
CA VAL A 88 -20.55 8.41 -5.38
C VAL A 88 -20.09 8.35 -6.84
N ASP A 89 -20.40 9.42 -7.59
CA ASP A 89 -19.91 9.60 -8.97
C ASP A 89 -18.49 10.17 -8.98
N LEU A 90 -17.59 9.51 -9.70
CA LEU A 90 -16.17 9.86 -9.79
C LEU A 90 -15.69 9.78 -11.24
N ASP A 91 -14.96 10.81 -11.69
CA ASP A 91 -14.31 10.81 -13.00
C ASP A 91 -12.98 10.03 -12.92
N PRO A 92 -12.80 8.92 -13.66
CA PRO A 92 -11.57 8.15 -13.62
C PRO A 92 -10.33 8.94 -14.07
N GLU A 93 -10.50 9.98 -14.89
CA GLU A 93 -9.44 10.88 -15.36
C GLU A 93 -9.15 12.02 -14.38
N ARG A 94 -9.91 12.20 -13.30
CA ARG A 94 -9.65 13.26 -12.30
C ARG A 94 -9.52 12.75 -10.88
N ASN A 95 -10.21 11.67 -10.53
CA ASN A 95 -10.39 11.24 -9.15
C ASN A 95 -9.71 9.91 -8.80
N ALA A 96 -9.09 9.22 -9.78
CA ALA A 96 -8.42 7.93 -9.55
C ALA A 96 -6.95 7.94 -9.98
N ILE A 97 -6.09 7.44 -9.10
CA ILE A 97 -4.68 7.11 -9.35
C ILE A 97 -4.35 5.78 -8.66
N VAL A 98 -3.56 4.94 -9.32
CA VAL A 98 -3.15 3.63 -8.79
C VAL A 98 -1.76 3.72 -8.20
N THR A 99 -1.61 3.23 -6.97
CA THR A 99 -0.36 3.25 -6.20
C THR A 99 0.09 1.82 -5.88
N ILE A 100 1.36 1.67 -5.50
CA ILE A 100 1.94 0.43 -4.97
C ILE A 100 1.54 0.29 -3.50
N GLY A 101 0.24 0.03 -3.30
CA GLY A 101 -0.38 -0.04 -1.99
C GLY A 101 -0.65 1.32 -1.34
N SER A 102 -1.33 1.28 -0.19
CA SER A 102 -1.77 2.48 0.53
C SER A 102 -0.62 3.28 1.15
N LYS A 103 0.45 2.61 1.59
CA LYS A 103 1.61 3.27 2.22
C LYS A 103 2.31 4.23 1.25
N GLU A 104 2.50 3.82 -0.01
CA GLU A 104 3.08 4.69 -1.04
C GLU A 104 2.14 5.86 -1.37
N GLY A 105 0.85 5.59 -1.55
CA GLY A 105 -0.14 6.62 -1.83
C GLY A 105 -0.24 7.69 -0.73
N LEU A 106 -0.29 7.29 0.53
CA LEU A 106 -0.33 8.22 1.67
C LEU A 106 0.97 9.03 1.79
N ALA A 107 2.13 8.40 1.56
CA ALA A 107 3.40 9.10 1.59
C ALA A 107 3.48 10.17 0.48
N HIS A 108 3.08 9.84 -0.75
CA HIS A 108 3.05 10.80 -1.85
C HIS A 108 1.96 11.86 -1.69
N LEU A 109 0.82 11.53 -1.09
CA LEU A 109 -0.21 12.52 -0.78
C LEU A 109 0.34 13.59 0.18
N ALA A 110 1.01 13.18 1.26
CA ALA A 110 1.65 14.11 2.18
C ALA A 110 2.71 14.97 1.49
N LEU A 111 3.55 14.36 0.63
CA LEU A 111 4.55 15.08 -0.18
C LEU A 111 3.92 16.11 -1.13
N ALA A 112 2.75 15.82 -1.69
CA ALA A 112 2.08 16.67 -2.67
C ALA A 112 1.26 17.80 -2.03
N THR A 113 0.85 17.66 -0.77
CA THR A 113 -0.15 18.55 -0.15
C THR A 113 0.37 19.33 1.06
N VAL A 114 1.51 18.96 1.64
CA VAL A 114 2.02 19.55 2.89
C VAL A 114 3.35 20.29 2.65
N GLY A 115 3.41 21.55 3.07
CA GLY A 115 4.59 22.40 3.10
C GLY A 115 5.18 22.62 4.50
N PRO A 116 6.36 23.27 4.60
CA PRO A 116 6.93 23.64 5.89
C PRO A 116 6.01 24.59 6.66
N GLY A 117 5.66 24.23 7.90
CA GLY A 117 4.80 25.03 8.78
C GLY A 117 3.33 24.62 8.79
N ASP A 118 2.91 23.76 7.86
CA ASP A 118 1.55 23.23 7.83
C ASP A 118 1.31 22.26 9.00
N ALA A 119 0.10 22.32 9.55
CA ALA A 119 -0.38 21.39 10.57
C ALA A 119 -1.27 20.32 9.92
N VAL A 120 -1.07 19.06 10.31
CA VAL A 120 -1.88 17.92 9.89
C VAL A 120 -2.67 17.40 11.08
N LEU A 121 -4.00 17.32 10.96
CA LEU A 121 -4.86 16.67 11.95
C LEU A 121 -4.80 15.15 11.73
N VAL A 122 -4.48 14.40 12.79
CA VAL A 122 -4.34 12.94 12.79
C VAL A 122 -5.32 12.33 13.78
#